data_AF-A0A8I2ZBA2-F1
#
_entry.id   AF-A0A8I2ZBA2-F1
#
_cell.length_a   1.000
_cell.length_b   1.000
_cell.length_c   1.000
_cell.angle_alpha   90.00
_cell.angle_beta   90.00
_cell.angle_gamma   90.00
#
_symmetry.space_group_name_H-M   'P 1'
#
loop_
_entity.id
_entity.type
_entity.pdbx_description
1 polymer ?
#
loop_
_entity_poly.entity_id
_entity_poly.type
_entity_poly.pdbx_seq_one_letter_code
_entity_poly.pdbx_strand_id
1 'polypeptide(L)'
;MLKLTRELWVMDPSNSKYFDFYEQALINHAIGQQDPSSAHGHVTYFTSLNPGGHRGVGPAWGGGTWSTDYGTAWCCQGTALETNTKLMDSIYFYDESSLYVNLYAPSKLNWTQRKVTVLQETDFPLQDTSTLTVKGGGDWDLRVRIPTWSKGATIAINGQAYDGVEAVPGTYATIKRSWGEEDIVTITLPMALHIISANDEPAVAALAYGPVVLAANYGSNTLDEVPSLDLGSVRKAEGGELDFEASSGGRSVKLGPFYEAHGFNYNVYWATSGDLTEA
;
A
#
# COMPACT_ATOMS: atom_id res chain seq x y z
N MET A 1 -0.50 14.39 -5.62
CA MET A 1 -1.43 14.31 -4.46
C MET A 1 -0.72 14.04 -3.14
N LEU A 2 0.18 13.05 -3.03
CA LEU A 2 0.88 12.70 -1.78
C LEU A 2 1.40 13.89 -0.94
N LYS A 3 2.08 14.86 -1.57
CA LYS A 3 2.55 16.08 -0.88
C LYS A 3 1.42 16.86 -0.20
N LEU A 4 0.32 17.10 -0.91
CA LEU A 4 -0.85 17.79 -0.37
C LEU A 4 -1.51 16.98 0.76
N THR A 5 -1.68 15.68 0.56
CA THR A 5 -2.24 14.76 1.57
C THR A 5 -1.49 14.85 2.90
N ARG A 6 -0.17 14.88 2.84
CA ARG A 6 0.69 15.07 4.01
C ARG A 6 0.43 16.40 4.71
N GLU A 7 0.39 17.51 3.98
CA GLU A 7 0.14 18.83 4.58
C GLU A 7 -1.27 18.94 5.17
N LEU A 8 -2.27 18.34 4.52
CA LEU A 8 -3.62 18.26 5.07
C LEU A 8 -3.66 17.43 6.36
N TRP A 9 -2.93 16.31 6.42
CA TRP A 9 -2.81 15.51 7.63
C TRP A 9 -2.14 16.27 8.78
N VAL A 10 -1.11 17.08 8.51
CA VAL A 10 -0.47 17.91 9.56
C VAL A 10 -1.47 18.88 10.20
N MET A 11 -2.49 19.33 9.47
CA MET A 11 -3.55 20.19 10.00
C MET A 11 -4.64 19.42 10.78
N ASP A 12 -4.78 18.12 10.53
CA ASP A 12 -5.75 17.23 11.20
C ASP A 12 -5.13 15.83 11.44
N PRO A 13 -4.17 15.72 12.38
CA PRO A 13 -3.39 14.49 12.58
C PRO A 13 -4.20 13.37 13.25
N SER A 14 -5.47 13.62 13.57
CA SER A 14 -6.41 12.62 14.08
C SER A 14 -7.07 11.79 12.98
N ASN A 15 -7.01 12.27 11.74
CA ASN A 15 -7.78 11.74 10.63
C ASN A 15 -6.93 10.79 9.77
N SER A 16 -7.08 9.49 10.00
CA SER A 16 -6.31 8.46 9.30
C SER A 16 -6.57 8.41 7.79
N LYS A 17 -7.71 8.95 7.32
CA LYS A 17 -8.12 8.86 5.90
C LYS A 17 -7.09 9.46 4.96
N TYR A 18 -6.36 10.48 5.40
CA TYR A 18 -5.25 11.03 4.63
C TYR A 18 -4.18 9.97 4.36
N PHE A 19 -3.80 9.20 5.39
CA PHE A 19 -2.79 8.16 5.24
C PHE A 19 -3.31 6.85 4.67
N ASP A 20 -4.62 6.59 4.73
CA ASP A 20 -5.24 5.54 3.91
C ASP A 20 -5.11 5.87 2.41
N PHE A 21 -5.41 7.11 2.03
CA PHE A 21 -5.17 7.56 0.65
C PHE A 21 -3.67 7.58 0.30
N TYR A 22 -2.82 8.05 1.21
CA TYR A 22 -1.37 8.11 0.98
C TYR A 22 -0.81 6.72 0.70
N GLU A 23 -1.15 5.73 1.55
CA GLU A 23 -0.77 4.33 1.40
C GLU A 23 -1.25 3.76 0.07
N GLN A 24 -2.53 3.92 -0.26
CA GLN A 24 -3.08 3.41 -1.53
C GLN A 24 -2.37 4.01 -2.75
N ALA A 25 -2.15 5.32 -2.78
CA ALA A 25 -1.51 5.99 -3.90
C ALA A 25 -0.01 5.69 -3.98
N LEU A 26 0.67 5.52 -2.84
CA LEU A 26 2.07 5.15 -2.80
C LEU A 26 2.27 3.72 -3.34
N ILE A 27 1.58 2.75 -2.73
CA ILE A 27 1.74 1.32 -3.05
C ILE A 27 1.28 1.03 -4.48
N ASN A 28 0.08 1.48 -4.86
CA ASN A 28 -0.54 0.98 -6.10
C ASN A 28 -0.23 1.82 -7.33
N HIS A 29 0.25 3.05 -7.18
CA HIS A 29 0.57 3.92 -8.31
C HIS A 29 2.05 4.31 -8.32
N ALA A 30 2.56 4.93 -7.25
CA ALA A 30 3.89 5.52 -7.29
C ALA A 30 5.02 4.48 -7.39
N ILE A 31 4.94 3.38 -6.63
CA ILE A 31 5.96 2.32 -6.65
C ILE A 31 5.96 1.60 -8.01
N GLY A 32 4.78 1.19 -8.49
CA GLY A 32 4.65 0.50 -9.79
C GLY A 32 4.96 1.38 -11.00
N GLN A 33 5.17 2.69 -10.83
CA GLN A 33 5.50 3.58 -11.93
C GLN A 33 6.92 3.34 -12.47
N GLN A 34 7.83 2.80 -11.64
CA GLN A 34 9.23 2.59 -11.99
C GLN A 34 9.48 1.19 -12.55
N ASP A 35 10.26 1.12 -13.63
CA ASP A 35 10.69 -0.12 -14.27
C ASP A 35 11.68 -0.87 -13.37
N PRO A 36 11.28 -2.00 -12.76
CA PRO A 36 12.18 -2.76 -11.90
C PRO A 36 13.31 -3.46 -12.69
N SER A 37 13.17 -3.60 -14.01
CA SER A 37 14.18 -4.23 -14.87
C SER A 37 15.27 -3.25 -15.33
N SER A 38 15.06 -1.94 -15.12
CA SER A 38 16.01 -0.91 -15.50
C SER A 38 16.92 -0.51 -14.32
N ALA A 39 18.23 -0.67 -14.50
CA ALA A 39 19.22 -0.15 -13.55
C ALA A 39 19.23 1.39 -13.45
N HIS A 40 18.55 2.06 -14.38
CA HIS A 40 18.46 3.52 -14.44
C HIS A 40 17.17 4.05 -13.79
N GLY A 41 16.27 3.17 -13.34
CA GLY A 41 15.05 3.54 -12.65
C GLY A 41 14.07 4.32 -13.54
N HIS A 42 13.99 3.95 -14.83
CA HIS A 42 13.07 4.55 -15.79
C HIS A 42 11.62 4.41 -15.34
N VAL A 43 10.76 5.35 -15.75
CA VAL A 43 9.36 5.41 -15.29
C VAL A 43 8.37 5.54 -16.44
N THR A 44 7.14 5.12 -16.21
CA THR A 44 6.03 5.40 -17.12
C THR A 44 5.46 6.80 -16.89
N TYR A 45 4.88 7.41 -17.93
CA TYR A 45 4.04 8.59 -17.76
C TYR A 45 2.65 8.21 -17.25
N PHE A 46 1.98 7.30 -17.98
CA PHE A 46 0.63 6.84 -17.66
C PHE A 46 0.65 5.40 -17.16
N THR A 47 -0.16 5.15 -16.14
CA THR A 47 -0.50 3.80 -15.68
C THR A 47 -1.91 3.50 -16.19
N SER A 48 -2.01 2.69 -17.25
CA SER A 48 -3.30 2.35 -17.86
C SER A 48 -4.18 1.58 -16.87
N LEU A 49 -5.46 1.91 -16.83
CA LEU A 49 -6.49 1.10 -16.15
C LEU A 49 -7.48 0.48 -17.14
N ASN A 50 -7.27 0.71 -18.45
CA ASN A 50 -8.03 0.04 -19.49
C ASN A 50 -7.77 -1.47 -19.46
N PRO A 51 -8.76 -2.29 -19.85
CA PRO A 51 -8.58 -3.73 -19.98
C PRO A 51 -7.38 -4.07 -20.87
N GLY A 52 -6.52 -4.96 -20.39
CA GLY A 52 -5.33 -5.39 -21.13
C GLY A 52 -4.25 -4.31 -21.25
N GLY A 53 -4.28 -3.29 -20.40
CA GLY A 53 -3.26 -2.25 -20.35
C GLY A 53 -1.86 -2.82 -20.11
N HIS A 54 -0.83 -2.16 -20.61
CA HIS A 54 0.57 -2.58 -20.45
C HIS A 54 1.44 -1.35 -20.16
N ARG A 55 2.21 -1.39 -19.06
CA ARG A 55 3.16 -0.31 -18.73
C ARG A 55 4.33 -0.30 -19.70
N GLY A 56 4.78 0.87 -20.13
CA GLY A 56 5.99 0.95 -20.95
C GLY A 56 5.77 0.63 -22.43
N VAL A 57 4.51 0.55 -22.90
CA VAL A 57 4.18 0.29 -24.31
C VAL A 57 3.31 1.43 -24.84
N GLY A 58 3.57 1.83 -26.09
CA GLY A 58 2.82 2.85 -26.79
C GLY A 58 3.41 4.26 -26.69
N PRO A 59 2.82 5.23 -27.39
CA PRO A 59 3.25 6.62 -27.32
C PRO A 59 3.03 7.16 -25.91
N ALA A 60 3.67 8.30 -25.59
CA ALA A 60 3.49 8.95 -24.29
C ALA A 60 2.01 9.12 -23.92
N TRP A 61 1.09 9.28 -24.89
CA TRP A 61 -0.37 9.42 -24.69
C TRP A 61 -1.19 8.13 -24.69
N GLY A 62 -0.59 6.96 -24.94
CA GLY A 62 -1.32 5.70 -25.22
C GLY A 62 -0.83 4.49 -24.42
N GLY A 63 -0.32 4.70 -23.21
CA GLY A 63 0.26 3.64 -22.36
C GLY A 63 1.66 3.95 -21.85
N GLY A 64 2.27 5.03 -22.36
CA GLY A 64 3.53 5.59 -21.89
C GLY A 64 4.70 4.61 -22.00
N THR A 65 5.51 4.72 -23.06
CA THR A 65 6.82 4.07 -23.08
C THR A 65 7.62 4.42 -21.82
N TRP A 66 8.49 3.51 -21.39
CA TRP A 66 9.46 3.80 -20.35
C TRP A 66 10.25 5.05 -20.73
N SER A 67 10.47 5.93 -19.75
CA SER A 67 11.42 7.03 -19.91
C SER A 67 12.79 6.50 -20.31
N THR A 68 13.66 7.36 -20.82
CA THR A 68 15.05 7.08 -21.16
C THR A 68 15.95 8.14 -20.52
N ASP A 69 17.24 7.82 -20.34
CA ASP A 69 18.23 8.78 -19.81
C ASP A 69 18.25 10.10 -20.60
N TYR A 70 18.08 9.99 -21.91
CA TYR A 70 18.10 11.12 -22.84
C TYR A 70 16.88 11.05 -23.78
N GLY A 71 16.27 12.20 -24.06
CA GLY A 71 15.15 12.30 -25.00
C GLY A 71 13.75 12.19 -24.38
N THR A 72 13.63 11.95 -23.07
CA THR A 72 12.35 12.00 -22.35
C THR A 72 12.37 13.10 -21.30
N ALA A 73 11.84 14.27 -21.67
CA ALA A 73 11.76 15.47 -20.82
C ALA A 73 10.34 15.68 -20.29
N TRP A 74 9.74 14.63 -19.73
CA TRP A 74 8.36 14.66 -19.25
C TRP A 74 8.29 15.12 -17.79
N CYS A 75 7.16 15.72 -17.41
CA CYS A 75 6.94 16.08 -16.01
C CYS A 75 6.98 14.86 -15.07
N CYS A 76 6.49 13.69 -15.52
CA CYS A 76 6.55 12.46 -14.72
C CYS A 76 7.98 12.03 -14.37
N GLN A 77 8.95 12.26 -15.28
CA GLN A 77 10.37 11.98 -15.00
C GLN A 77 10.88 12.83 -13.84
N GLY A 78 10.61 14.14 -13.88
CA GLY A 78 11.00 15.05 -12.80
C GLY A 78 10.33 14.69 -11.47
N THR A 79 9.02 14.47 -11.48
CA THR A 79 8.28 14.14 -10.26
C THR A 79 8.63 12.76 -9.69
N ALA A 80 9.00 11.79 -10.53
CA ALA A 80 9.41 10.47 -10.06
C ALA A 80 10.77 10.51 -9.36
N LEU A 81 11.73 11.30 -9.87
CA LEU A 81 12.99 11.56 -9.16
C LEU A 81 12.72 12.17 -7.77
N GLU A 82 11.83 13.16 -7.70
CA GLU A 82 11.43 13.73 -6.41
C GLU A 82 10.75 12.70 -5.49
N THR A 83 9.89 11.84 -6.03
CA THR A 83 9.11 10.88 -5.22
C THR A 83 10.01 9.80 -4.62
N ASN A 84 10.94 9.26 -5.41
CA ASN A 84 11.82 8.17 -4.96
C ASN A 84 12.89 8.63 -3.95
N THR A 85 13.21 9.92 -3.91
CA THR A 85 14.16 10.46 -2.91
C THR A 85 13.54 10.69 -1.52
N LYS A 86 12.22 10.55 -1.39
CA LYS A 86 11.49 10.94 -0.18
C LYS A 86 10.49 9.90 0.33
N LEU A 87 10.64 8.63 -0.06
CA LEU A 87 9.75 7.54 0.37
C LEU A 87 9.63 7.43 1.91
N MET A 88 10.68 7.84 2.63
CA MET A 88 10.72 7.78 4.10
C MET A 88 10.10 8.99 4.81
N ASP A 89 9.83 10.09 4.10
CA ASP A 89 9.47 11.40 4.70
C ASP A 89 8.07 11.45 5.33
N SER A 90 7.31 10.37 5.17
CA SER A 90 5.91 10.26 5.57
C SER A 90 5.62 8.99 6.39
N ILE A 91 6.66 8.23 6.77
CA ILE A 91 6.50 7.05 7.64
C ILE A 91 6.13 7.48 9.05
N TYR A 92 6.84 8.48 9.58
CA TYR A 92 6.67 9.00 10.93
C TYR A 92 6.44 10.49 10.93
N PHE A 93 5.62 10.94 11.88
CA PHE A 93 5.51 12.34 12.28
C PHE A 93 5.58 12.39 13.80
N TYR A 94 6.00 13.51 14.35
CA TYR A 94 6.05 13.67 15.80
C TYR A 94 5.86 15.13 16.19
N ASP A 95 5.31 15.32 17.37
CA ASP A 95 5.28 16.59 18.09
C ASP A 95 6.13 16.48 19.38
N GLU A 96 6.00 17.39 20.34
CA GLU A 96 6.78 17.33 21.59
C GLU A 96 6.46 16.10 22.47
N SER A 97 5.25 15.54 22.32
CA SER A 97 4.65 14.56 23.21
C SER A 97 4.30 13.24 22.54
N SER A 98 4.14 13.23 21.21
CA SER A 98 3.59 12.10 20.47
C SER A 98 4.46 11.72 19.27
N LEU A 99 4.59 10.42 19.03
CA LEU A 99 5.09 9.84 17.79
C LEU A 99 3.93 9.18 17.05
N TYR A 100 3.75 9.54 15.78
CA TYR A 100 2.76 8.97 14.88
C TYR A 100 3.45 8.02 13.91
N VAL A 101 2.95 6.79 13.83
CA VAL A 101 3.34 5.79 12.83
C VAL A 101 2.25 5.75 11.77
N ASN A 102 2.56 6.34 10.63
CA ASN A 102 1.62 6.53 9.53
C ASN A 102 1.73 5.45 8.45
N LEU A 103 2.95 5.01 8.14
CA LEU A 103 3.20 3.94 7.15
C LEU A 103 3.97 2.80 7.80
N TYR A 104 3.68 1.59 7.32
CA TYR A 104 4.36 0.37 7.75
C TYR A 104 5.43 0.00 6.74
N ALA A 105 6.70 0.22 7.11
CA ALA A 105 7.85 -0.06 6.25
C ALA A 105 9.12 -0.26 7.09
N PRO A 106 10.06 -1.13 6.64
CA PRO A 106 11.38 -1.27 7.26
C PRO A 106 12.06 0.09 7.39
N SER A 107 12.28 0.54 8.63
CA SER A 107 12.78 1.90 8.86
C SER A 107 13.38 2.08 10.24
N LYS A 108 14.25 3.09 10.34
CA LYS A 108 14.82 3.53 11.62
C LYS A 108 14.61 5.03 11.76
N LEU A 109 13.80 5.42 12.74
CA LEU A 109 13.64 6.80 13.15
C LEU A 109 14.69 7.15 14.22
N ASN A 110 15.45 8.22 14.00
CA ASN A 110 16.26 8.86 15.04
C ASN A 110 15.57 10.14 15.49
N TRP A 111 14.84 10.10 16.60
CA TRP A 111 14.14 11.26 17.17
C TRP A 111 15.07 12.00 18.13
N THR A 112 15.94 12.82 17.55
CA THR A 112 17.08 13.45 18.24
C THR A 112 16.66 14.39 19.37
N GLN A 113 15.54 15.11 19.21
CA GLN A 113 15.00 16.03 20.21
C GLN A 113 14.64 15.31 21.51
N ARG A 114 14.27 14.02 21.44
CA ARG A 114 13.90 13.19 22.59
C ARG A 114 14.96 12.17 22.98
N LYS A 115 16.05 12.05 22.21
CA LYS A 115 17.06 10.98 22.35
C LYS A 115 16.43 9.57 22.29
N VAL A 116 15.39 9.43 21.46
CA VAL A 116 14.70 8.15 21.22
C VAL A 116 15.04 7.66 19.82
N THR A 117 15.22 6.35 19.68
CA THR A 117 15.29 5.68 18.38
C THR A 117 14.15 4.67 18.30
N VAL A 118 13.48 4.60 17.14
CA VAL A 118 12.48 3.57 16.87
C VAL A 118 12.91 2.81 15.63
N LEU A 119 13.10 1.50 15.78
CA LEU A 119 13.34 0.57 14.68
C LEU A 119 12.02 -0.10 14.35
N GLN A 120 11.59 -0.04 13.09
CA GLN A 120 10.44 -0.76 12.57
C GLN A 120 10.89 -1.89 11.66
N GLU A 121 10.51 -3.11 12.02
CA GLU A 121 10.78 -4.35 11.31
C GLU A 121 9.45 -4.95 10.84
N THR A 122 9.32 -5.15 9.53
CA THR A 122 8.11 -5.66 8.90
C THR A 122 8.40 -6.05 7.45
N ASP A 123 7.71 -7.08 6.94
CA ASP A 123 7.68 -7.41 5.51
C ASP A 123 6.39 -6.88 4.84
N PHE A 124 5.71 -5.90 5.46
CA PHE A 124 4.53 -5.25 4.90
C PHE A 124 4.82 -4.68 3.49
N PRO A 125 3.91 -4.87 2.50
CA PRO A 125 2.57 -5.43 2.62
C PRO A 125 2.48 -6.95 2.36
N LEU A 126 3.61 -7.68 2.34
CA LEU A 126 3.58 -9.13 2.15
C LEU A 126 3.11 -9.86 3.42
N GLN A 127 3.42 -9.29 4.58
CA GLN A 127 2.95 -9.73 5.90
C GLN A 127 2.12 -8.65 6.60
N ASP A 128 1.34 -9.08 7.59
CA ASP A 128 0.39 -8.24 8.32
C ASP A 128 0.94 -7.63 9.62
N THR A 129 2.19 -7.95 9.97
CA THR A 129 2.76 -7.63 11.29
C THR A 129 3.92 -6.65 11.16
N SER A 130 3.92 -5.62 12.02
CA SER A 130 5.02 -4.68 12.17
C SER A 130 5.45 -4.60 13.62
N THR A 131 6.76 -4.71 13.85
CA THR A 131 7.37 -4.65 15.18
C THR A 131 8.18 -3.36 15.32
N LEU A 132 7.88 -2.59 16.36
CA LEU A 132 8.59 -1.38 16.73
C LEU A 132 9.44 -1.66 17.96
N THR A 133 10.75 -1.54 17.83
CA THR A 133 11.70 -1.61 18.95
C THR A 133 12.11 -0.19 19.34
N VAL A 134 11.82 0.21 20.58
CA VAL A 134 12.16 1.52 21.14
C VAL A 134 13.50 1.44 21.85
N LYS A 135 14.41 2.39 21.56
CA LYS A 135 15.65 2.63 22.32
C LYS A 135 15.63 4.05 22.89
N GLY A 136 16.19 4.23 24.07
CA GLY A 136 15.97 5.42 24.91
C GLY A 136 14.77 5.21 25.84
N GLY A 137 14.07 6.30 26.19
CA GLY A 137 12.89 6.18 27.03
C GLY A 137 12.18 7.49 27.36
N GLY A 138 11.29 7.41 28.35
CA GLY A 138 10.51 8.52 28.89
C GLY A 138 9.04 8.51 28.46
N ASP A 139 8.29 9.49 28.94
CA ASP A 139 6.84 9.56 28.76
C ASP A 139 6.47 10.19 27.42
N TRP A 140 5.85 9.43 26.52
CA TRP A 140 5.29 9.93 25.26
C TRP A 140 4.23 8.98 24.70
N ASP A 141 3.35 9.55 23.87
CA ASP A 141 2.26 8.82 23.25
C ASP A 141 2.73 8.21 21.92
N LEU A 142 2.59 6.89 21.77
CA LEU A 142 2.74 6.22 20.49
C LEU A 142 1.38 6.12 19.81
N ARG A 143 1.23 6.72 18.64
CA ARG A 143 -0.01 6.71 17.84
C ARG A 143 0.21 5.88 16.59
N VAL A 144 -0.39 4.70 16.54
CA VAL A 144 -0.30 3.80 15.38
C VAL A 144 -1.57 3.90 14.55
N ARG A 145 -1.44 4.11 13.24
CA ARG A 145 -2.60 4.17 12.33
C ARG A 145 -3.22 2.78 12.20
N ILE A 146 -4.51 2.64 12.48
CA ILE A 146 -5.26 1.43 12.12
C ILE A 146 -5.95 1.68 10.78
N PRO A 147 -5.50 1.07 9.66
CA PRO A 147 -6.06 1.35 8.35
C PRO A 147 -7.54 0.99 8.27
N THR A 148 -8.31 1.72 7.47
CA THR A 148 -9.76 1.45 7.27
C THR A 148 -10.05 0.04 6.77
N TRP A 149 -9.13 -0.58 6.02
CA TRP A 149 -9.28 -1.93 5.49
C TRP A 149 -9.03 -3.04 6.53
N SER A 150 -8.33 -2.76 7.63
CA SER A 150 -7.89 -3.79 8.58
C SER A 150 -8.88 -3.95 9.72
N LYS A 151 -9.61 -5.07 9.75
CA LYS A 151 -10.55 -5.41 10.84
C LYS A 151 -9.87 -6.37 11.81
N GLY A 152 -10.09 -6.16 13.12
CA GLY A 152 -9.52 -7.03 14.15
C GLY A 152 -8.02 -6.81 14.39
N ALA A 153 -7.50 -5.62 14.10
CA ALA A 153 -6.13 -5.27 14.41
C ALA A 153 -5.83 -5.45 15.91
N THR A 154 -4.60 -5.87 16.24
CA THR A 154 -4.18 -6.11 17.62
C THR A 154 -2.85 -5.44 17.91
N ILE A 155 -2.66 -5.06 19.18
CA ILE A 155 -1.42 -4.46 19.68
C ILE A 155 -0.94 -5.29 20.86
N ALA A 156 0.35 -5.62 20.85
CA ALA A 156 1.03 -6.25 21.99
C ALA A 156 2.25 -5.40 22.39
N ILE A 157 2.54 -5.36 23.70
CA ILE A 157 3.73 -4.71 24.24
C ILE A 157 4.53 -5.75 25.02
N ASN A 158 5.81 -5.91 24.69
CA ASN A 158 6.72 -6.89 25.28
C ASN A 158 6.13 -8.31 25.29
N GLY A 159 5.46 -8.69 24.18
CA GLY A 159 4.84 -10.00 23.98
C GLY A 159 3.52 -10.22 24.73
N GLN A 160 2.97 -9.20 25.40
CA GLN A 160 1.67 -9.28 26.08
C GLN A 160 0.64 -8.45 25.33
N ALA A 161 -0.56 -8.99 25.12
CA ALA A 161 -1.67 -8.24 24.53
C ALA A 161 -1.92 -6.94 25.32
N TYR A 162 -2.11 -5.84 24.61
CA TYR A 162 -2.32 -4.53 25.21
C TYR A 162 -3.78 -4.09 25.06
N ASP A 163 -4.56 -4.31 26.12
CA ASP A 163 -5.99 -3.96 26.17
C ASP A 163 -6.25 -2.48 26.52
N GLY A 164 -5.18 -1.67 26.66
CA GLY A 164 -5.28 -0.26 27.07
C GLY A 164 -5.80 0.68 25.97
N VAL A 165 -5.96 0.19 24.75
CA VAL A 165 -6.53 0.93 23.62
C VAL A 165 -7.22 -0.03 22.65
N GLU A 166 -8.36 0.40 22.11
CA GLU A 166 -9.03 -0.32 21.03
C GLU A 166 -8.42 0.06 19.67
N ALA A 167 -8.09 -0.95 18.86
CA ALA A 167 -7.58 -0.75 17.51
C ALA A 167 -8.73 -0.63 16.50
N VAL A 168 -9.40 0.52 16.48
CA VAL A 168 -10.57 0.76 15.63
C VAL A 168 -10.14 1.10 14.19
N PRO A 169 -10.66 0.41 13.15
CA PRO A 169 -10.33 0.71 11.76
C PRO A 169 -10.63 2.16 11.39
N GLY A 170 -9.69 2.80 10.67
CA GLY A 170 -9.82 4.21 10.27
C GLY A 170 -9.58 5.21 11.39
N THR A 171 -8.73 4.85 12.36
CA THR A 171 -8.35 5.72 13.48
C THR A 171 -6.86 5.61 13.81
N TYR A 172 -6.40 6.35 14.82
CA TYR A 172 -5.11 6.12 15.45
C TYR A 172 -5.29 5.53 16.85
N ALA A 173 -4.76 4.33 17.07
CA ALA A 173 -4.67 3.77 18.41
C ALA A 173 -3.56 4.49 19.17
N THR A 174 -3.91 5.16 20.27
CA THR A 174 -2.98 5.94 21.10
C THR A 174 -2.56 5.15 22.33
N ILE A 175 -1.31 4.73 22.37
CA ILE A 175 -0.68 4.03 23.49
C ILE A 175 0.04 5.06 24.35
N LYS A 176 -0.47 5.30 25.56
CA LYS A 176 0.10 6.25 26.52
C LYS A 176 0.96 5.51 27.53
N ARG A 177 2.29 5.72 27.49
CA ARG A 177 3.23 4.95 28.31
C ARG A 177 4.52 5.72 28.60
N SER A 178 5.16 5.37 29.72
CA SER A 178 6.60 5.57 29.91
C SER A 178 7.34 4.46 29.18
N TRP A 179 8.08 4.80 28.14
CA TRP A 179 8.85 3.83 27.37
C TRP A 179 10.21 3.58 28.03
N GLY A 180 10.62 2.31 28.05
CA GLY A 180 11.94 1.86 28.47
C GLY A 180 12.85 1.50 27.29
N GLU A 181 14.10 1.23 27.63
CA GLU A 181 15.09 0.72 26.69
C GLU A 181 14.67 -0.68 26.22
N GLU A 182 14.67 -0.90 24.90
CA GLU A 182 14.23 -2.13 24.23
C GLU A 182 12.77 -2.53 24.47
N ASP A 183 11.87 -1.58 24.80
CA ASP A 183 10.43 -1.86 24.76
C ASP A 183 10.03 -2.20 23.31
N ILE A 184 9.24 -3.28 23.17
CA ILE A 184 8.79 -3.81 21.88
C ILE A 184 7.29 -3.62 21.77
N VAL A 185 6.85 -3.03 20.66
CA VAL A 185 5.43 -2.93 20.28
C VAL A 185 5.21 -3.73 19.01
N THR A 186 4.34 -4.73 19.07
CA THR A 186 3.93 -5.52 17.90
C THR A 186 2.53 -5.08 17.49
N ILE A 187 2.38 -4.64 16.25
CA ILE A 187 1.09 -4.30 15.63
C ILE A 187 0.80 -5.36 14.56
N THR A 188 -0.35 -6.02 14.67
CA THR A 188 -0.87 -6.93 13.65
C THR A 188 -2.09 -6.30 12.99
N LEU A 189 -2.10 -6.24 11.67
CA LEU A 189 -3.10 -5.61 10.82
C LEU A 189 -3.69 -6.65 9.88
N PRO A 190 -4.64 -7.48 10.33
CA PRO A 190 -5.20 -8.56 9.52
C PRO A 190 -5.63 -8.07 8.15
N MET A 191 -5.09 -8.72 7.11
CA MET A 191 -5.39 -8.43 5.72
C MET A 191 -6.51 -9.34 5.24
N ALA A 192 -7.44 -8.77 4.47
CA ALA A 192 -8.54 -9.50 3.87
C ALA A 192 -8.78 -9.02 2.44
N LEU A 193 -9.36 -9.91 1.63
CA LEU A 193 -9.87 -9.54 0.32
C LEU A 193 -11.05 -8.58 0.48
N HIS A 194 -11.06 -7.54 -0.35
CA HIS A 194 -12.18 -6.63 -0.48
C HIS A 194 -12.20 -6.01 -1.88
N ILE A 195 -13.32 -5.38 -2.23
CA ILE A 195 -13.49 -4.71 -3.51
C ILE A 195 -13.46 -3.19 -3.33
N ILE A 196 -12.93 -2.50 -4.34
CA ILE A 196 -12.94 -1.05 -4.48
C ILE A 196 -13.74 -0.72 -5.73
N SER A 197 -15.01 -0.35 -5.55
CA SER A 197 -15.91 0.01 -6.66
C SER A 197 -15.42 1.25 -7.40
N ALA A 198 -15.63 1.27 -8.72
CA ALA A 198 -15.47 2.47 -9.51
C ALA A 198 -16.46 3.55 -9.04
N ASN A 199 -16.07 4.81 -9.19
CA ASN A 199 -16.85 5.94 -8.68
C ASN A 199 -18.20 6.12 -9.39
N ASP A 200 -18.30 5.68 -10.65
CA ASP A 200 -19.41 5.90 -11.56
C ASP A 200 -20.19 4.64 -11.93
N GLU A 201 -19.60 3.45 -11.75
CA GLU A 201 -20.24 2.16 -12.00
C GLU A 201 -19.90 1.15 -10.87
N PRO A 202 -20.75 1.01 -9.85
CA PRO A 202 -20.50 0.12 -8.72
C PRO A 202 -20.35 -1.36 -9.07
N ALA A 203 -20.90 -1.81 -10.20
CA ALA A 203 -20.71 -3.17 -10.71
C ALA A 203 -19.33 -3.41 -11.32
N VAL A 204 -18.54 -2.36 -11.51
CA VAL A 204 -17.12 -2.43 -11.90
C VAL A 204 -16.26 -2.14 -10.67
N ALA A 205 -15.37 -3.05 -10.30
CA ALA A 205 -14.53 -2.88 -9.12
C ALA A 205 -13.13 -3.45 -9.32
N ALA A 206 -12.17 -2.90 -8.58
CA ALA A 206 -10.85 -3.50 -8.38
C ALA A 206 -10.90 -4.46 -7.19
N LEU A 207 -10.14 -5.55 -7.26
CA LEU A 207 -9.93 -6.46 -6.12
C LEU A 207 -8.67 -6.02 -5.36
N ALA A 208 -8.72 -6.02 -4.03
CA ALA A 208 -7.59 -5.69 -3.17
C ALA A 208 -7.43 -6.68 -2.02
N TYR A 209 -6.20 -6.87 -1.56
CA TYR A 209 -5.86 -7.61 -0.34
C TYR A 209 -5.06 -6.70 0.59
N GLY A 210 -5.64 -6.33 1.74
CA GLY A 210 -5.07 -5.25 2.56
C GLY A 210 -4.90 -3.96 1.74
N PRO A 211 -3.74 -3.28 1.74
CA PRO A 211 -3.57 -2.05 0.97
C PRO A 211 -3.28 -2.30 -0.52
N VAL A 212 -3.11 -3.55 -0.94
CA VAL A 212 -2.59 -3.91 -2.27
C VAL A 212 -3.74 -4.19 -3.24
N VAL A 213 -3.85 -3.36 -4.26
CA VAL A 213 -4.70 -3.62 -5.43
C VAL A 213 -4.08 -4.76 -6.24
N LEU A 214 -4.91 -5.72 -6.62
CA LEU A 214 -4.52 -6.87 -7.41
C LEU A 214 -4.78 -6.63 -8.90
N ALA A 215 -3.89 -7.12 -9.75
CA ALA A 215 -4.02 -7.11 -11.19
C ALA A 215 -3.88 -8.52 -11.74
N ALA A 216 -4.70 -8.88 -12.72
CA ALA A 216 -4.54 -10.16 -13.41
C ALA A 216 -3.50 -10.06 -14.52
N ASN A 217 -2.72 -11.13 -14.67
CA ASN A 217 -1.76 -11.27 -15.75
C ASN A 217 -2.40 -11.94 -16.97
N TYR A 218 -2.55 -11.19 -18.06
CA TYR A 218 -3.05 -11.67 -19.35
C TYR A 218 -1.94 -11.96 -20.37
N GLY A 219 -0.67 -11.87 -19.99
CA GLY A 219 0.48 -12.11 -20.87
C GLY A 219 0.49 -11.12 -22.03
N SER A 220 0.43 -11.61 -23.26
CA SER A 220 0.33 -10.77 -24.46
C SER A 220 -1.10 -10.61 -24.98
N ASN A 221 -2.11 -11.18 -24.31
CA ASN A 221 -3.49 -11.14 -24.77
C ASN A 221 -4.07 -9.73 -24.61
N THR A 222 -4.66 -9.20 -25.67
CA THR A 222 -5.45 -7.95 -25.60
C THR A 222 -6.84 -8.23 -25.05
N LEU A 223 -7.43 -7.22 -24.43
CA LEU A 223 -8.82 -7.27 -23.96
C LEU A 223 -9.59 -6.10 -24.59
N ASP A 224 -10.69 -6.42 -25.26
CA ASP A 224 -11.52 -5.40 -25.93
C ASP A 224 -12.60 -4.82 -25.01
N GLU A 225 -12.87 -5.49 -23.88
CA GLU A 225 -13.86 -5.11 -22.89
C GLU A 225 -13.41 -5.46 -21.47
N VAL A 226 -14.08 -4.89 -20.47
CA VAL A 226 -13.81 -5.18 -19.06
C VAL A 226 -14.20 -6.64 -18.77
N PRO A 227 -13.26 -7.51 -18.37
CA PRO A 227 -13.58 -8.90 -18.10
C PRO A 227 -14.40 -9.05 -16.81
N SER A 228 -15.20 -10.12 -16.73
CA SER A 228 -15.95 -10.46 -15.53
C SER A 228 -15.10 -11.24 -14.53
N LEU A 229 -15.22 -10.96 -13.23
CA LEU A 229 -14.60 -11.74 -12.16
C LEU A 229 -15.67 -12.41 -11.29
N ASP A 230 -15.55 -13.73 -11.09
CA ASP A 230 -16.33 -14.47 -10.09
C ASP A 230 -15.64 -14.33 -8.72
N LEU A 231 -16.18 -13.46 -7.86
CA LEU A 231 -15.62 -13.19 -6.54
C LEU A 231 -15.60 -14.43 -5.64
N GLY A 232 -16.55 -15.36 -5.82
CA GLY A 232 -16.62 -16.59 -5.03
C GLY A 232 -15.55 -17.62 -5.40
N SER A 233 -14.83 -17.39 -6.50
CA SER A 233 -13.75 -18.27 -6.96
C SER A 233 -12.35 -17.83 -6.52
N VAL A 234 -12.24 -16.62 -5.95
CA VAL A 234 -10.95 -16.02 -5.56
C VAL A 234 -10.36 -16.77 -4.38
N ARG A 235 -9.14 -17.25 -4.54
CA ARG A 235 -8.40 -17.98 -3.51
C ARG A 235 -6.92 -17.63 -3.56
N LYS A 236 -6.27 -17.61 -2.40
CA LYS A 236 -4.82 -17.43 -2.31
C LYS A 236 -4.11 -18.62 -2.97
N ALA A 237 -3.12 -18.35 -3.81
CA ALA A 237 -2.35 -19.39 -4.47
C ALA A 237 -1.35 -20.04 -3.51
N GLU A 238 -0.99 -21.30 -3.75
CA GLU A 238 0.03 -21.97 -2.95
C GLU A 238 1.41 -21.33 -3.17
N GLY A 239 2.09 -20.94 -2.08
CA GLY A 239 3.48 -20.50 -2.10
C GLY A 239 3.73 -19.00 -2.35
N GLY A 240 2.70 -18.19 -2.58
CA GLY A 240 2.82 -16.73 -2.73
C GLY A 240 2.08 -15.95 -1.64
N GLU A 241 2.73 -14.94 -1.05
CA GLU A 241 2.11 -14.12 0.01
C GLU A 241 1.02 -13.18 -0.53
N LEU A 242 1.12 -12.76 -1.80
CA LEU A 242 0.15 -11.90 -2.49
C LEU A 242 -0.33 -12.45 -3.84
N ASP A 243 -0.12 -13.74 -4.10
CA ASP A 243 -0.60 -14.41 -5.31
C ASP A 243 -1.98 -15.02 -5.08
N PHE A 244 -2.89 -14.79 -6.02
CA PHE A 244 -4.25 -15.30 -5.99
C PHE A 244 -4.63 -15.93 -7.34
N GLU A 245 -5.58 -16.85 -7.29
CA GLU A 245 -6.24 -17.41 -8.47
C GLU A 245 -7.74 -17.14 -8.40
N ALA A 246 -8.36 -16.90 -9.56
CA ALA A 246 -9.79 -16.73 -9.69
C ALA A 246 -10.29 -17.20 -11.06
N SER A 247 -11.61 -17.19 -11.26
CA SER A 247 -12.27 -17.44 -12.53
C SER A 247 -12.73 -16.15 -13.20
N SER A 248 -12.40 -16.00 -14.47
CA SER A 248 -12.89 -14.94 -15.35
C SER A 248 -13.44 -15.58 -16.63
N GLY A 249 -14.74 -15.44 -16.88
CA GLY A 249 -15.40 -16.05 -18.05
C GLY A 249 -15.21 -17.58 -18.14
N GLY A 250 -15.15 -18.26 -16.99
CA GLY A 250 -14.90 -19.72 -16.91
C GLY A 250 -13.44 -20.15 -17.10
N ARG A 251 -12.49 -19.21 -17.20
CA ARG A 251 -11.05 -19.48 -17.31
C ARG A 251 -10.33 -19.08 -16.02
N SER A 252 -9.33 -19.86 -15.63
CA SER A 252 -8.46 -19.49 -14.50
C SER A 252 -7.60 -18.29 -14.87
N VAL A 253 -7.53 -17.31 -13.97
CA VAL A 253 -6.65 -16.14 -14.06
C VAL A 253 -5.81 -16.04 -12.79
N LYS A 254 -4.54 -15.65 -12.95
CA LYS A 254 -3.64 -15.34 -11.84
C LYS A 254 -3.68 -13.86 -11.56
N LEU A 255 -3.81 -13.51 -10.29
CA LEU A 255 -3.85 -12.16 -9.76
C LEU A 255 -2.64 -11.97 -8.84
N GLY A 256 -1.96 -10.85 -8.98
CA GLY A 256 -0.84 -10.47 -8.11
C GLY A 256 -0.84 -8.96 -7.87
N PRO A 257 0.15 -8.44 -7.13
CA PRO A 257 0.21 -7.02 -6.81
C PRO A 257 0.25 -6.14 -8.06
N PHE A 258 -0.61 -5.13 -8.14
CA PHE A 258 -0.65 -4.23 -9.29
C PHE A 258 0.66 -3.46 -9.47
N TYR A 259 1.36 -3.14 -8.39
CA TYR A 259 2.67 -2.50 -8.50
C TYR A 259 3.72 -3.38 -9.17
N GLU A 260 3.52 -4.69 -9.28
CA GLU A 260 4.41 -5.63 -10.00
C GLU A 260 3.96 -5.92 -11.44
N ALA A 261 2.86 -5.30 -11.91
CA ALA A 261 2.30 -5.54 -13.23
C ALA A 261 3.17 -4.95 -14.37
N HIS A 262 4.29 -5.61 -14.65
CA HIS A 262 5.32 -5.21 -15.60
C HIS A 262 5.59 -6.31 -16.64
N GLY A 263 5.77 -5.91 -17.90
CA GLY A 263 6.13 -6.84 -18.97
C GLY A 263 4.99 -7.75 -19.47
N PHE A 264 3.75 -7.45 -19.08
CA PHE A 264 2.56 -8.13 -19.57
C PHE A 264 1.35 -7.19 -19.61
N ASN A 265 0.37 -7.55 -20.44
CA ASN A 265 -0.96 -6.96 -20.44
C ASN A 265 -1.69 -7.38 -19.17
N TYR A 266 -2.21 -6.42 -18.43
CA TYR A 266 -2.88 -6.64 -17.16
C TYR A 266 -4.30 -6.11 -17.15
N ASN A 267 -5.08 -6.56 -16.18
CA ASN A 267 -6.41 -6.03 -15.90
C ASN A 267 -6.56 -5.76 -14.40
N VAL A 268 -7.05 -4.57 -14.04
CA VAL A 268 -7.25 -4.14 -12.64
C VAL A 268 -8.73 -4.09 -12.26
N TYR A 269 -9.56 -3.51 -13.13
CA TYR A 269 -11.00 -3.35 -12.90
C TYR A 269 -11.80 -4.45 -13.58
N TRP A 270 -12.82 -4.96 -12.89
CA TRP A 270 -13.60 -6.12 -13.31
C TRP A 270 -15.07 -5.81 -13.24
N ALA A 271 -15.87 -6.36 -14.15
CA ALA A 271 -17.29 -6.53 -13.90
C ALA A 271 -17.44 -7.65 -12.84
N THR A 272 -17.93 -7.34 -11.65
CA THR A 272 -17.94 -8.32 -10.55
C THR A 272 -19.24 -9.12 -10.49
N SER A 273 -19.13 -10.37 -10.06
CA SER A 273 -20.27 -11.26 -9.81
C SER A 273 -19.99 -12.15 -8.59
N GLY A 274 -21.05 -12.58 -7.91
CA GLY A 274 -20.93 -13.32 -6.65
C GLY A 274 -20.41 -12.43 -5.50
N ASP A 275 -20.01 -13.08 -4.41
CA ASP A 275 -19.46 -12.44 -3.22
C ASP A 275 -18.11 -13.07 -2.88
N LEU A 276 -17.22 -12.28 -2.27
CA LEU A 276 -15.98 -12.83 -1.71
C LEU A 276 -16.33 -13.83 -0.61
N THR A 277 -15.80 -15.04 -0.68
CA THR A 277 -15.87 -15.98 0.43
C THR A 277 -14.98 -15.48 1.55
N GLU A 278 -15.45 -15.53 2.80
CA GLU A 278 -14.57 -15.36 3.95
C GLU A 278 -13.49 -16.45 3.88
N ALA A 279 -12.26 -16.05 3.60
CA ALA A 279 -11.08 -16.91 3.65
C ALA A 279 -10.52 -16.96 5.07
#